data_AF-A0A1V6SBX6-F1
#
_entry.id   AF-A0A1V6SBX6-F1
#
_cell.length_a   1.000
_cell.length_b   1.000
_cell.length_c   1.000
_cell.angle_alpha   90.00
_cell.angle_beta   90.00
_cell.angle_gamma   90.00
#
_symmetry.space_group_name_H-M   'P 1'
#
loop_
_entity.id
_entity.type
_entity.pdbx_description
1 polymer ?
#
loop_
_entity_poly.entity_id
_entity_poly.type
_entity_poly.pdbx_seq_one_letter_code
_entity_poly.pdbx_strand_id
1 'polypeptide(L)'
;MSLPEDLQRASVIASCSNPLPGNIVSQYGKRIIRISDHQVVKCGPDVTREEFENQRIAYELVDSRIVRIPRVYDFFSDEQGWGYIVMEFIDGKVIDPLTDISAIQRVASVLSHFATLRYNIPGSLYGRACRGLLFPETEDLVFDSLDRMEKWFNSRLFAHNPTLTLQGCELVLCHLDIAPRNILWQEDGSLCLVDWASAGFYPRLFEFCMQWIFDGKDGNFNSLLLESVDPLSDHEMAQKEAVLCAWRNIQKYPFRNKTSTSRQGLSKHSSDLLPVPAHPMPDYPLEWYEKAERECSITTSPT
;
A
#
# COMPACT_ATOMS: atom_id res chain seq x y z
N MET A 1 19.86 -24.27 -25.51
CA MET A 1 18.97 -25.18 -24.78
C MET A 1 18.63 -24.50 -23.47
N SER A 2 17.40 -24.03 -23.30
CA SER A 2 16.96 -23.43 -22.04
C SER A 2 16.88 -24.51 -20.96
N LEU A 3 17.26 -24.19 -19.73
CA LEU A 3 17.04 -25.09 -18.60
C LEU A 3 15.53 -25.34 -18.42
N PRO A 4 15.11 -26.51 -17.95
CA PRO A 4 13.74 -26.72 -17.49
C PRO A 4 13.37 -25.67 -16.42
N GLU A 5 12.13 -25.20 -16.43
CA GLU A 5 11.64 -24.13 -15.55
C GLU A 5 11.92 -24.41 -14.06
N ASP A 6 11.72 -25.65 -13.62
CA ASP A 6 12.01 -26.08 -12.25
C ASP A 6 13.49 -25.98 -11.89
N LEU A 7 14.38 -26.30 -12.85
CA LEU A 7 15.82 -26.19 -12.65
C LEU A 7 16.27 -24.72 -12.57
N GLN A 8 15.60 -23.85 -13.33
CA GLN A 8 15.85 -22.42 -13.32
C GLN A 8 15.41 -21.79 -11.98
N ARG A 9 14.24 -22.15 -11.46
CA ARG A 9 13.76 -21.71 -10.14
C ARG A 9 14.67 -22.20 -9.01
N ALA A 10 15.11 -23.46 -9.05
CA ALA A 10 16.06 -23.99 -8.07
C ALA A 10 17.39 -23.22 -8.06
N SER A 11 17.91 -22.83 -9.23
CA SER A 11 19.11 -22.01 -9.34
C SER A 11 18.93 -20.60 -8.77
N VAL A 12 17.75 -20.00 -8.94
CA VAL A 12 17.41 -18.70 -8.34
C VAL A 12 17.39 -18.80 -6.82
N ILE A 13 16.72 -19.80 -6.26
CA ILE A 13 16.65 -20.03 -4.81
C ILE A 13 18.06 -20.18 -4.23
N ALA A 14 18.92 -20.98 -4.86
CA ALA A 14 20.30 -21.16 -4.44
C ALA A 14 21.09 -19.84 -4.43
N SER A 15 20.91 -19.01 -5.46
CA SER A 15 21.56 -17.70 -5.58
C SER A 15 21.11 -16.72 -4.50
N CYS A 16 19.83 -16.78 -4.09
CA CYS A 16 19.29 -15.96 -3.01
C CYS A 16 19.71 -16.44 -1.62
N SER A 17 19.91 -17.74 -1.44
CA SER A 17 20.31 -18.34 -0.16
C SER A 17 21.78 -18.07 0.18
N ASN A 18 22.65 -17.99 -0.82
CA ASN A 18 24.08 -17.71 -0.62
C ASN A 18 24.60 -16.72 -1.69
N PRO A 19 24.17 -15.45 -1.66
CA PRO A 19 24.54 -14.48 -2.68
C PRO A 19 26.01 -14.08 -2.55
N LEU A 20 26.67 -13.92 -3.70
CA LEU A 20 27.99 -13.27 -3.74
C LEU A 20 27.86 -11.82 -3.24
N PRO A 21 28.81 -11.29 -2.45
CA PRO A 21 28.70 -9.94 -1.90
C PRO A 21 28.42 -8.84 -2.95
N GLY A 22 29.00 -8.94 -4.14
CA GLY A 22 28.79 -7.99 -5.23
C GLY A 22 27.42 -8.07 -5.92
N ASN A 23 26.65 -9.13 -5.67
CA ASN A 23 25.31 -9.32 -6.24
C ASN A 23 24.21 -8.78 -5.34
N ILE A 24 24.53 -8.35 -4.12
CA ILE A 24 23.53 -7.92 -3.17
C ILE A 24 23.24 -6.44 -3.41
N VAL A 25 22.04 -6.15 -3.92
CA VAL A 25 21.60 -4.79 -4.24
C VAL A 25 21.03 -4.11 -2.99
N SER A 26 20.27 -4.86 -2.18
CA SER A 26 19.76 -4.39 -0.88
C SER A 26 19.61 -5.54 0.11
N GLN A 27 19.96 -5.27 1.38
CA GLN A 27 19.83 -6.20 2.52
C GLN A 27 18.89 -5.71 3.61
N TYR A 28 18.54 -4.42 3.62
CA TYR A 28 17.69 -3.83 4.65
C TYR A 28 16.23 -3.94 4.20
N GLY A 29 15.48 -4.86 4.81
CA GLY A 29 14.12 -5.21 4.40
C GLY A 29 14.08 -6.44 3.48
N LYS A 30 13.34 -6.35 2.36
CA LYS A 30 13.23 -7.43 1.36
C LYS A 30 14.57 -7.62 0.63
N ARG A 31 15.04 -8.86 0.47
CA ARG A 31 16.36 -9.15 -0.13
C ARG A 31 16.29 -8.95 -1.64
N ILE A 32 17.15 -8.09 -2.18
CA ILE A 32 17.27 -7.86 -3.63
C ILE A 32 18.63 -8.39 -4.10
N ILE A 33 18.61 -9.45 -4.90
CA ILE A 33 19.81 -10.15 -5.37
C ILE A 33 19.88 -10.09 -6.90
N ARG A 34 20.96 -9.52 -7.44
CA ARG A 34 21.27 -9.54 -8.87
C ARG A 34 21.72 -10.94 -9.28
N ILE A 35 21.05 -11.50 -10.29
CA ILE A 35 21.33 -12.85 -10.80
C ILE A 35 21.89 -12.85 -12.23
N SER A 36 21.80 -11.73 -12.94
CA SER A 36 22.44 -11.52 -14.24
C SER A 36 22.62 -10.02 -14.51
N ASP A 37 23.10 -9.65 -15.69
CA ASP A 37 23.22 -8.24 -16.11
C ASP A 37 21.89 -7.54 -16.33
N HIS A 38 20.80 -8.30 -16.43
CA HIS A 38 19.48 -7.77 -16.77
C HIS A 38 18.39 -8.21 -15.78
N GLN A 39 18.74 -8.95 -14.72
CA GLN A 39 17.76 -9.51 -13.80
C GLN A 39 18.20 -9.39 -12.34
N VAL A 40 17.23 -9.03 -11.51
CA VAL A 40 17.27 -9.12 -10.05
C VAL A 40 16.14 -10.01 -9.55
N VAL A 41 16.32 -10.49 -8.33
CA VAL A 41 15.33 -11.27 -7.60
C VAL A 41 15.04 -10.56 -6.30
N LYS A 42 13.76 -10.23 -6.10
CA LYS A 42 13.24 -9.81 -4.80
C LYS A 42 12.72 -11.05 -4.09
N CYS A 43 13.25 -11.34 -2.90
CA CYS A 43 12.83 -12.51 -2.14
C CYS A 43 12.68 -12.22 -0.64
N GLY A 44 11.71 -12.91 -0.02
CA GLY A 44 11.34 -12.68 1.36
C GLY A 44 10.07 -13.42 1.77
N PRO A 45 9.80 -13.52 3.07
CA PRO A 45 8.52 -14.04 3.57
C PRO A 45 7.33 -13.16 3.15
N ASP A 46 7.55 -11.85 2.95
CA ASP A 46 6.50 -10.88 2.61
C ASP A 46 6.48 -10.52 1.10
N VAL A 47 7.15 -11.32 0.27
CA VAL A 47 7.11 -11.18 -1.19
C VAL A 47 5.95 -12.02 -1.71
N THR A 48 4.98 -11.37 -2.35
CA THR A 48 3.67 -11.96 -2.63
C THR A 48 3.34 -12.00 -4.13
N ARG A 49 2.37 -12.84 -4.49
CA ARG A 49 1.82 -12.86 -5.86
C ARG A 49 1.11 -11.54 -6.17
N GLU A 50 0.47 -10.93 -5.17
CA GLU A 50 -0.18 -9.63 -5.28
C GLU A 50 0.82 -8.56 -5.72
N GLU A 51 2.01 -8.51 -5.12
CA GLU A 51 3.06 -7.58 -5.54
C GLU A 51 3.51 -7.82 -6.99
N PHE A 52 3.73 -9.08 -7.38
CA PHE A 52 4.08 -9.44 -8.75
C PHE A 52 3.04 -8.97 -9.77
N GLU A 53 1.77 -9.29 -9.53
CA GLU A 53 0.69 -8.95 -10.45
C GLU A 53 0.39 -7.45 -10.49
N ASN A 54 0.49 -6.76 -9.34
CA ASN A 54 0.37 -5.31 -9.31
C ASN A 54 1.46 -4.65 -10.18
N GLN A 55 2.72 -5.09 -10.05
CA GLN A 55 3.81 -4.57 -10.88
C GLN A 55 3.62 -4.89 -12.37
N ARG A 56 3.16 -6.10 -12.70
CA ARG A 56 2.87 -6.49 -14.10
C ARG A 56 1.79 -5.60 -14.72
N ILE A 57 0.69 -5.38 -14.00
CA ILE A 57 -0.42 -4.55 -14.48
C ILE A 57 0.02 -3.09 -14.60
N ALA A 58 0.80 -2.58 -13.63
CA ALA A 58 1.33 -1.23 -13.69
C ALA A 58 2.25 -1.04 -14.91
N TYR A 59 3.12 -2.02 -15.20
CA TYR A 59 3.98 -2.03 -16.39
C TYR A 59 3.18 -1.91 -17.70
N GLU A 60 2.00 -2.52 -17.77
CA GLU A 60 1.12 -2.46 -18.94
C GLU A 60 0.33 -1.15 -19.03
N LEU A 61 -0.04 -0.57 -17.89
CA LEU A 61 -0.95 0.58 -17.80
C LEU A 61 -0.23 1.93 -17.92
N VAL A 62 0.99 2.04 -17.39
CA VAL A 62 1.68 3.31 -17.21
C VAL A 62 2.52 3.68 -18.43
N ASP A 63 2.52 4.96 -18.81
CA ASP A 63 3.31 5.46 -19.93
C ASP A 63 4.79 5.50 -19.56
N SER A 64 5.57 4.61 -20.19
CA SER A 64 7.01 4.46 -19.95
C SER A 64 7.83 5.70 -20.31
N ARG A 65 7.27 6.65 -21.07
CA ARG A 65 7.91 7.95 -21.36
C ARG A 65 7.86 8.91 -20.16
N ILE A 66 6.93 8.69 -19.24
CA ILE A 66 6.75 9.49 -18.02
C ILE A 66 7.49 8.84 -16.86
N VAL A 67 7.26 7.55 -16.65
CA VAL A 67 7.94 6.74 -15.64
C VAL A 67 8.07 5.30 -16.09
N ARG A 68 9.27 4.76 -15.95
CA ARG A 68 9.55 3.35 -16.21
C ARG A 68 9.14 2.50 -15.01
N ILE A 69 8.69 1.28 -15.30
CA ILE A 69 8.43 0.24 -14.32
C ILE A 69 9.29 -0.97 -14.71
N PRO A 70 9.96 -1.66 -13.77
CA PRO A 70 10.71 -2.86 -14.12
C PRO A 70 9.77 -3.96 -14.58
N ARG A 71 10.10 -4.62 -15.69
CA ARG A 71 9.33 -5.78 -16.13
C ARG A 71 9.49 -6.94 -15.13
N VAL A 72 8.39 -7.58 -14.75
CA VAL A 72 8.43 -8.84 -13.99
C VAL A 72 8.43 -10.04 -14.94
N TYR A 73 9.17 -11.09 -14.59
CA TYR A 73 9.38 -12.28 -15.42
C TYR A 73 8.75 -13.54 -14.85
N ASP A 74 8.89 -13.77 -13.54
CA ASP A 74 8.34 -14.95 -12.88
C ASP A 74 8.04 -14.67 -11.40
N PHE A 75 7.05 -15.38 -10.86
CA PHE A 75 6.78 -15.46 -9.43
C PHE A 75 6.56 -16.90 -9.00
N PHE A 76 7.27 -17.29 -7.93
CA PHE A 76 7.11 -18.59 -7.30
C PHE A 76 7.42 -18.51 -5.80
N SER A 77 7.06 -19.58 -5.08
CA SER A 77 7.35 -19.73 -3.66
C SER A 77 8.08 -21.03 -3.40
N ASP A 78 8.93 -21.06 -2.38
CA ASP A 78 9.60 -22.28 -1.93
C ASP A 78 8.77 -23.03 -0.85
N GLU A 79 9.27 -24.19 -0.42
CA GLU A 79 8.63 -25.02 0.61
C GLU A 79 8.58 -24.34 2.00
N GLN A 80 9.39 -23.31 2.22
CA GLN A 80 9.43 -22.53 3.46
C GLN A 80 8.45 -21.35 3.44
N GLY A 81 7.72 -21.15 2.33
CA GLY A 81 6.79 -20.06 2.13
C GLY A 81 7.44 -18.74 1.72
N TRP A 82 8.72 -18.74 1.34
CA TRP A 82 9.37 -17.54 0.80
C TRP A 82 8.87 -17.28 -0.61
N GLY A 83 8.50 -16.04 -0.91
CA GLY A 83 8.20 -15.61 -2.27
C GLY A 83 9.45 -15.11 -3.00
N TYR A 84 9.43 -15.26 -4.32
CA TYR A 84 10.48 -14.83 -5.23
C TYR A 84 9.84 -14.12 -6.43
N ILE A 85 10.20 -12.87 -6.66
CA ILE A 85 9.88 -12.13 -7.87
C ILE A 85 11.16 -11.97 -8.68
N VAL A 86 11.20 -12.61 -9.85
CA VAL A 86 12.27 -12.39 -10.83
C VAL A 86 11.84 -11.23 -11.71
N MET A 87 12.65 -10.18 -11.77
CA MET A 87 12.32 -8.95 -12.49
C MET A 87 13.54 -8.31 -13.14
N GLU A 88 13.28 -7.34 -13.99
CA GLU A 88 14.29 -6.56 -14.69
C GLU A 88 15.23 -5.84 -13.72
N PHE A 89 16.53 -5.99 -13.95
CA PHE A 89 17.52 -5.14 -13.29
C PHE A 89 17.53 -3.77 -13.95
N ILE A 90 17.26 -2.74 -13.16
CA ILE A 90 17.37 -1.35 -13.59
C ILE A 90 18.70 -0.81 -13.07
N ASP A 91 19.58 -0.45 -14.00
CA ASP A 91 20.80 0.29 -13.66
C ASP A 91 20.44 1.75 -13.42
N GLY A 92 20.20 2.06 -12.16
CA GLY A 92 19.80 3.38 -11.69
C GLY A 92 20.21 3.60 -10.24
N LYS A 93 20.25 4.86 -9.83
CA LYS A 93 20.67 5.27 -8.48
C LYS A 93 19.47 5.76 -7.70
N VAL A 94 19.38 5.29 -6.45
CA VAL A 94 18.53 5.92 -5.44
C VAL A 94 19.19 7.22 -5.00
N ILE A 95 18.41 8.30 -4.94
CA ILE A 95 18.83 9.57 -4.36
C ILE A 95 17.99 9.76 -3.10
N ASP A 96 18.61 9.59 -1.93
CA ASP A 96 17.95 9.68 -0.63
C ASP A 96 18.92 10.33 0.38
N PRO A 97 18.61 11.53 0.91
CA PRO A 97 17.37 12.30 0.72
C PRO A 97 17.28 12.94 -0.67
N LEU A 98 16.06 12.95 -1.23
CA LEU A 98 15.76 13.65 -2.48
C LEU A 98 15.25 15.06 -2.18
N THR A 99 16.12 16.06 -2.38
CA THR A 99 15.83 17.48 -2.09
C THR A 99 15.85 18.39 -3.32
N ASP A 100 16.25 17.87 -4.49
CA ASP A 100 16.26 18.63 -5.73
C ASP A 100 14.82 18.88 -6.23
N ILE A 101 14.45 20.15 -6.35
CA ILE A 101 13.10 20.58 -6.74
C ILE A 101 12.77 20.10 -8.16
N SER A 102 13.73 20.10 -9.08
CA SER A 102 13.47 19.67 -10.46
C SER A 102 13.13 18.17 -10.53
N ALA A 103 13.86 17.35 -9.78
CA ALA A 103 13.56 15.93 -9.62
C ALA A 103 12.21 15.69 -8.94
N ILE A 104 11.88 16.46 -7.89
CA ILE A 104 10.58 16.37 -7.19
C ILE A 104 9.42 16.73 -8.12
N GLN A 105 9.55 17.77 -8.95
CA GLN A 105 8.55 18.13 -9.96
C GLN A 105 8.34 17.01 -10.99
N ARG A 106 9.38 16.23 -11.30
CA ARG A 106 9.22 15.04 -12.15
C ARG A 106 8.43 13.94 -11.44
N VAL A 107 8.64 13.71 -10.15
CA VAL A 107 7.81 12.79 -9.35
C VAL A 107 6.37 13.30 -9.28
N ALA A 108 6.14 14.60 -9.12
CA ALA A 108 4.80 15.18 -9.16
C ALA A 108 4.12 14.99 -10.53
N SER A 109 4.89 15.05 -11.63
CA SER A 109 4.39 14.74 -12.99
C SER A 109 3.97 13.27 -13.11
N VAL A 110 4.65 12.34 -12.43
CA VAL A 110 4.24 10.94 -12.34
C VAL A 110 2.89 10.81 -11.63
N LEU A 111 2.69 11.50 -10.51
CA LEU A 111 1.41 11.49 -9.79
C LEU A 111 0.28 12.13 -10.60
N SER A 112 0.59 13.18 -11.36
CA SER A 112 -0.35 13.80 -12.30
C SER A 112 -0.77 12.82 -13.39
N HIS A 113 0.17 12.04 -13.92
CA HIS A 113 -0.12 10.95 -14.86
C HIS A 113 -0.99 9.86 -14.22
N PHE A 114 -0.65 9.42 -13.02
CA PHE A 114 -1.45 8.41 -12.30
C PHE A 114 -2.89 8.86 -12.04
N ALA A 115 -3.10 10.15 -11.75
CA ALA A 115 -4.43 10.74 -11.60
C ALA A 115 -5.29 10.65 -12.88
N THR A 116 -4.69 10.51 -14.07
CA THR A 116 -5.42 10.30 -15.33
C THR A 116 -5.88 8.85 -15.53
N LEU A 117 -5.26 7.90 -14.83
CA LEU A 117 -5.55 6.48 -14.94
C LEU A 117 -6.65 6.12 -13.94
N ARG A 118 -7.88 5.97 -14.44
CA ARG A 118 -9.09 5.79 -13.63
C ARG A 118 -9.68 4.39 -13.76
N TYR A 119 -10.33 3.94 -12.70
CA TYR A 119 -11.13 2.71 -12.69
C TYR A 119 -12.37 2.86 -11.80
N ASN A 120 -13.31 1.91 -11.86
CA ASN A 120 -14.60 2.02 -11.14
C ASN A 120 -14.68 1.15 -9.88
N ILE A 121 -13.73 0.24 -9.69
CA ILE A 121 -13.70 -0.69 -8.56
C ILE A 121 -12.45 -0.39 -7.73
N PRO A 122 -12.59 -0.09 -6.44
CA PRO A 122 -11.43 0.23 -5.62
C PRO A 122 -10.69 -1.03 -5.17
N GLY A 123 -9.40 -0.90 -4.90
CA GLY A 123 -8.58 -2.01 -4.40
C GLY A 123 -7.27 -2.18 -5.18
N SER A 124 -6.56 -3.27 -4.86
CA SER A 124 -5.28 -3.60 -5.51
C SER A 124 -5.43 -3.72 -7.04
N LEU A 125 -4.35 -3.44 -7.77
CA LEU A 125 -4.33 -3.61 -9.23
C LEU A 125 -4.70 -5.03 -9.65
N TYR A 126 -4.23 -6.04 -8.92
CA TYR A 126 -4.55 -7.44 -9.16
C TYR A 126 -6.01 -7.81 -8.83
N GLY A 127 -6.78 -6.93 -8.18
CA GLY A 127 -8.15 -7.22 -7.75
C GLY A 127 -8.22 -8.35 -6.71
N ARG A 128 -7.15 -8.49 -5.91
CA ARG A 128 -7.05 -9.40 -4.76
C ARG A 128 -6.74 -8.59 -3.51
N ALA A 129 -6.23 -9.25 -2.47
CA ALA A 129 -5.98 -8.62 -1.17
C ALA A 129 -5.20 -7.31 -1.34
N CYS A 130 -5.71 -6.23 -0.75
CA CYS A 130 -4.97 -4.99 -0.59
C CYS A 130 -3.82 -5.25 0.38
N ARG A 131 -2.60 -4.90 -0.02
CA ARG A 131 -1.39 -5.04 0.77
C ARG A 131 -0.72 -3.67 0.96
N GLY A 132 0.32 -3.65 1.77
CA GLY A 132 1.19 -2.49 1.90
C GLY A 132 0.74 -1.47 2.94
N LEU A 133 1.34 -0.28 2.90
CA LEU A 133 1.46 0.61 4.07
C LEU A 133 0.14 1.17 4.60
N LEU A 134 -0.90 1.25 3.77
CA LEU A 134 -2.22 1.77 4.17
C LEU A 134 -3.08 0.73 4.90
N PHE A 135 -2.87 -0.56 4.62
CA PHE A 135 -3.73 -1.65 5.06
C PHE A 135 -3.00 -2.55 6.09
N PRO A 136 -3.72 -3.19 7.02
CA PRO A 136 -3.09 -4.14 7.93
C PRO A 136 -2.65 -5.40 7.18
N GLU A 137 -1.45 -5.90 7.50
CA GLU A 137 -0.94 -7.17 6.94
C GLU A 137 -1.74 -8.40 7.42
N THR A 138 -2.52 -8.25 8.49
CA THR A 138 -3.26 -9.33 9.16
C THR A 138 -4.60 -9.65 8.51
N GLU A 139 -5.03 -8.91 7.48
CA GLU A 139 -6.33 -9.10 6.84
C GLU A 139 -6.21 -9.10 5.30
N ASP A 140 -6.84 -10.11 4.67
CA ASP A 140 -6.93 -10.20 3.21
C ASP A 140 -8.13 -9.37 2.70
N LEU A 141 -7.94 -8.05 2.62
CA LEU A 141 -9.00 -7.11 2.27
C LEU A 141 -9.24 -7.05 0.77
N VAL A 142 -10.44 -7.39 0.32
CA VAL A 142 -10.86 -7.22 -1.07
C VAL A 142 -12.13 -6.38 -1.10
N PHE A 143 -12.11 -5.31 -1.87
CA PHE A 143 -13.24 -4.41 -2.04
C PHE A 143 -13.87 -4.61 -3.43
N ASP A 144 -15.19 -4.69 -3.47
CA ASP A 144 -15.97 -4.75 -4.71
C ASP A 144 -16.65 -3.42 -5.05
N SER A 145 -16.57 -2.45 -4.14
CA SER A 145 -17.25 -1.16 -4.23
C SER A 145 -16.67 -0.13 -3.26
N LEU A 146 -16.84 1.15 -3.60
CA LEU A 146 -16.40 2.27 -2.78
C LEU A 146 -17.14 2.33 -1.43
N ASP A 147 -18.43 1.98 -1.42
CA ASP A 147 -19.24 1.88 -0.20
C ASP A 147 -18.68 0.84 0.80
N ARG A 148 -18.22 -0.32 0.32
CA ARG A 148 -17.59 -1.31 1.21
C ARG A 148 -16.25 -0.83 1.76
N MET A 149 -15.45 -0.18 0.93
CA MET A 149 -14.18 0.41 1.37
C MET A 149 -14.43 1.47 2.46
N GLU A 150 -15.37 2.36 2.23
CA GLU A 150 -15.76 3.38 3.20
C GLU A 150 -16.26 2.77 4.52
N LYS A 151 -17.18 1.81 4.46
CA LYS A 151 -17.68 1.10 5.66
C LYS A 151 -16.54 0.44 6.43
N TRP A 152 -15.58 -0.14 5.73
CA TRP A 152 -14.42 -0.74 6.38
C TRP A 152 -13.56 0.32 7.08
N PHE A 153 -13.21 1.42 6.42
CA PHE A 153 -12.46 2.51 7.06
C PHE A 153 -13.22 3.11 8.25
N ASN A 154 -14.53 3.34 8.11
CA ASN A 154 -15.38 3.83 9.19
C ASN A 154 -15.44 2.85 10.38
N SER A 155 -15.33 1.54 10.15
CA SER A 155 -15.23 0.54 11.23
C SER A 155 -13.93 0.65 12.05
N ARG A 156 -12.93 1.38 11.56
CA ARG A 156 -11.65 1.64 12.25
C ARG A 156 -11.64 2.96 13.00
N LEU A 157 -12.74 3.71 13.00
CA LEU A 157 -12.88 4.99 13.66
C LEU A 157 -13.58 4.84 15.00
N PHE A 158 -13.15 5.62 15.99
CA PHE A 158 -13.89 5.79 17.25
C PHE A 158 -15.02 6.80 17.06
N ALA A 159 -16.01 6.77 17.96
CA ALA A 159 -17.19 7.64 17.88
C ALA A 159 -16.85 9.16 17.87
N HIS A 160 -15.71 9.56 18.42
CA HIS A 160 -15.25 10.96 18.44
C HIS A 160 -14.43 11.34 17.20
N ASN A 161 -14.12 10.40 16.30
CA ASN A 161 -13.41 10.70 15.05
C ASN A 161 -14.41 11.14 13.96
N PRO A 162 -13.98 12.00 13.02
CA PRO A 162 -14.83 12.41 11.90
C PRO A 162 -15.19 11.21 11.01
N THR A 163 -16.44 11.12 10.56
CA THR A 163 -16.88 10.05 9.65
C THR A 163 -16.30 10.24 8.26
N LEU A 164 -15.82 9.16 7.65
CA LEU A 164 -15.32 9.16 6.28
C LEU A 164 -16.47 9.07 5.27
N THR A 165 -16.47 9.96 4.27
CA THR A 165 -17.37 9.94 3.10
C THR A 165 -16.55 9.99 1.81
N LEU A 166 -16.38 8.83 1.16
CA LEU A 166 -15.65 8.64 -0.09
C LEU A 166 -16.53 8.83 -1.33
N GLN A 167 -17.87 8.87 -1.21
CA GLN A 167 -18.72 9.12 -2.38
C GLN A 167 -18.36 10.46 -3.01
N GLY A 168 -18.23 10.47 -4.34
CA GLY A 168 -17.76 11.64 -5.10
C GLY A 168 -16.24 11.70 -5.28
N CYS A 169 -15.45 10.88 -4.57
CA CYS A 169 -14.04 10.73 -4.86
C CYS A 169 -13.84 9.84 -6.10
N GLU A 170 -13.05 10.31 -7.07
CA GLU A 170 -12.63 9.48 -8.20
C GLU A 170 -11.59 8.45 -7.74
N LEU A 171 -11.64 7.25 -8.33
CA LEU A 171 -10.63 6.23 -8.13
C LEU A 171 -9.58 6.36 -9.23
N VAL A 172 -8.36 6.68 -8.80
CA VAL A 172 -7.20 6.85 -9.66
C VAL A 172 -6.14 5.82 -9.29
N LEU A 173 -5.17 5.60 -10.17
CA LEU A 173 -4.00 4.81 -9.82
C LEU A 173 -3.28 5.50 -8.65
N CYS A 174 -3.07 4.77 -7.56
CA CYS A 174 -2.19 5.19 -6.47
C CYS A 174 -1.11 4.11 -6.29
N HIS A 175 0.11 4.56 -6.01
CA HIS A 175 1.22 3.68 -5.64
C HIS A 175 1.22 3.40 -4.14
N LEU A 176 0.82 4.39 -3.32
CA LEU A 176 0.72 4.34 -1.84
C LEU A 176 2.05 4.07 -1.08
N ASP A 177 3.18 4.09 -1.79
CA ASP A 177 4.54 4.01 -1.22
C ASP A 177 5.53 4.83 -2.07
N ILE A 178 5.12 6.04 -2.48
CA ILE A 178 6.02 6.98 -3.15
C ILE A 178 6.99 7.52 -2.11
N ALA A 179 8.26 7.14 -2.25
CA ALA A 179 9.36 7.55 -1.39
C ALA A 179 10.69 7.53 -2.16
N PRO A 180 11.72 8.29 -1.75
CA PRO A 180 13.01 8.36 -2.46
C PRO A 180 13.64 6.98 -2.68
N ARG A 181 13.57 6.10 -1.67
CA ARG A 181 14.05 4.70 -1.72
C ARG A 181 13.46 3.85 -2.85
N ASN A 182 12.28 4.21 -3.36
CA ASN A 182 11.56 3.48 -4.40
C ASN A 182 11.73 4.12 -5.79
N ILE A 183 12.57 5.15 -5.92
CA ILE A 183 12.79 5.89 -7.16
C ILE A 183 14.24 5.67 -7.62
N LEU A 184 14.39 5.09 -8.81
CA LEU A 184 15.68 4.87 -9.46
C LEU A 184 15.88 5.89 -10.59
N TRP A 185 16.96 6.64 -10.51
CA TRP A 185 17.37 7.60 -11.53
C TRP A 185 18.43 6.99 -12.45
N GLN A 186 18.14 6.93 -13.74
CA GLN A 186 19.06 6.41 -14.75
C GLN A 186 19.95 7.52 -15.32
N GLU A 187 21.09 7.15 -15.91
CA GLU A 187 22.09 8.10 -16.44
C GLU A 187 21.55 8.98 -17.59
N ASP A 188 20.61 8.45 -18.38
CA ASP A 188 19.90 9.17 -19.44
C ASP A 188 18.85 10.15 -18.90
N GLY A 189 18.72 10.24 -17.58
CA GLY A 189 17.71 11.02 -16.88
C GLY A 189 16.38 10.30 -16.74
N SER A 190 16.18 9.07 -17.22
CA SER A 190 14.92 8.36 -17.03
C SER A 190 14.65 8.06 -15.55
N LEU A 191 13.36 8.14 -15.16
CA LEU A 191 12.89 7.82 -13.81
C LEU A 191 12.22 6.45 -13.84
N CYS A 192 12.63 5.55 -12.95
CA CYS A 192 11.99 4.26 -12.75
C CYS A 192 11.41 4.15 -11.33
N LEU A 193 10.18 3.67 -11.22
CA LEU A 193 9.47 3.48 -9.94
C LEU A 193 9.33 1.99 -9.61
N VAL A 194 9.68 1.62 -8.38
CA VAL A 194 9.68 0.23 -7.90
C VAL A 194 8.82 0.06 -6.65
N ASP A 195 8.62 -1.19 -6.22
CA ASP A 195 7.84 -1.59 -5.04
C ASP A 195 6.33 -1.32 -5.15
N TRP A 196 5.68 -2.06 -6.05
CA TRP A 196 4.26 -1.92 -6.37
C TRP A 196 3.33 -2.74 -5.46
N ALA A 197 3.82 -3.19 -4.30
CA ALA A 197 3.04 -4.03 -3.38
C ALA A 197 1.75 -3.36 -2.91
N SER A 198 1.79 -2.04 -2.68
CA SER A 198 0.67 -1.25 -2.16
C SER A 198 -0.28 -0.72 -3.26
N ALA A 199 0.07 -0.90 -4.53
CA ALA A 199 -0.56 -0.18 -5.63
C ALA A 199 -1.98 -0.67 -5.95
N GLY A 200 -2.81 0.25 -6.44
CA GLY A 200 -4.21 -0.03 -6.78
C GLY A 200 -4.99 1.19 -7.22
N PHE A 201 -6.28 1.01 -7.46
CA PHE A 201 -7.20 2.10 -7.73
C PHE A 201 -7.87 2.55 -6.44
N TYR A 202 -7.61 3.78 -6.02
CA TYR A 202 -8.05 4.33 -4.73
C TYR A 202 -8.42 5.82 -4.89
N PRO A 203 -9.15 6.41 -3.93
CA PRO A 203 -9.28 7.87 -3.86
C PRO A 203 -7.89 8.54 -3.88
N ARG A 204 -7.71 9.61 -4.66
CA ARG A 204 -6.43 10.32 -4.76
C ARG A 204 -5.94 10.81 -3.40
N LEU A 205 -6.89 11.15 -2.52
CA LEU A 205 -6.66 11.41 -1.10
C LEU A 205 -5.74 10.39 -0.41
N PHE A 206 -5.84 9.10 -0.74
CA PHE A 206 -5.06 8.07 -0.06
C PHE A 206 -3.56 8.22 -0.34
N GLU A 207 -3.18 8.59 -1.56
CA GLU A 207 -1.77 8.88 -1.90
C GLU A 207 -1.26 10.07 -1.06
N PHE A 208 -2.06 11.13 -0.94
CA PHE A 208 -1.73 12.30 -0.11
C PHE A 208 -1.63 11.94 1.38
N CYS A 209 -2.53 11.11 1.89
CA CYS A 209 -2.47 10.60 3.26
C CYS A 209 -1.18 9.84 3.52
N MET A 210 -0.71 9.01 2.59
CA MET A 210 0.57 8.33 2.76
C MET A 210 1.73 9.34 2.85
N GLN A 211 1.72 10.39 2.03
CA GLN A 211 2.75 11.44 2.12
C GLN A 211 2.70 12.19 3.47
N TRP A 212 1.52 12.53 4.00
CA TRP A 212 1.40 13.16 5.32
C TRP A 212 1.78 12.24 6.48
N ILE A 213 1.50 10.94 6.38
CA ILE A 213 1.84 9.95 7.43
C ILE A 213 3.35 9.79 7.58
N PHE A 214 4.08 9.86 6.47
CA PHE A 214 5.52 9.63 6.43
C PHE A 214 6.35 10.92 6.35
N ASP A 215 5.71 12.08 6.34
CA ASP A 215 6.38 13.38 6.33
C ASP A 215 7.41 13.51 7.46
N GLY A 216 8.58 14.05 7.11
CA GLY A 216 9.73 14.16 8.01
C GLY A 216 10.57 12.88 8.18
N LYS A 217 10.11 11.69 7.73
CA LYS A 217 10.93 10.47 7.80
C LYS A 217 11.97 10.39 6.68
N ASP A 218 11.62 10.88 5.50
CA ASP A 218 12.49 10.90 4.31
C ASP A 218 13.01 12.34 4.05
N GLY A 219 13.38 13.05 5.11
CA GLY A 219 13.74 14.47 5.05
C GLY A 219 12.53 15.36 4.74
N ASN A 220 12.70 16.32 3.82
CA ASN A 220 11.63 17.23 3.38
C ASN A 220 10.92 16.76 2.09
N PHE A 221 11.20 15.54 1.61
CA PHE A 221 10.67 15.02 0.35
C PHE A 221 9.13 15.06 0.29
N ASN A 222 8.44 14.52 1.31
CA ASN A 222 6.98 14.41 1.28
C ASN A 222 6.31 15.80 1.22
N SER A 223 6.76 16.73 2.07
CA SER A 223 6.31 18.13 2.05
C SER A 223 6.53 18.80 0.69
N LEU A 224 7.75 18.71 0.13
CA LEU A 224 8.06 19.30 -1.17
C LEU A 224 7.27 18.65 -2.33
N LEU A 225 7.03 17.35 -2.25
CA LEU A 225 6.22 16.63 -3.23
C LEU A 225 4.77 17.11 -3.17
N LEU A 226 4.19 17.23 -1.97
CA LEU A 226 2.83 17.74 -1.75
C LEU A 226 2.66 19.19 -2.22
N GLU A 227 3.70 20.02 -2.11
CA GLU A 227 3.71 21.38 -2.68
C GLU A 227 3.80 21.41 -4.21
N SER A 228 4.29 20.33 -4.83
CA SER A 228 4.53 20.23 -6.27
C SER A 228 3.41 19.56 -7.06
N VAL A 229 2.50 18.86 -6.39
CA VAL A 229 1.35 18.19 -7.01
C VAL A 229 0.13 19.10 -7.04
N ASP A 230 -0.77 18.87 -8.00
CA ASP A 230 -2.07 19.54 -8.00
C ASP A 230 -2.80 19.32 -6.66
N PRO A 231 -3.46 20.35 -6.11
CA PRO A 231 -4.15 20.24 -4.83
C PRO A 231 -5.37 19.31 -4.94
N LEU A 232 -5.68 18.61 -3.85
CA LEU A 232 -6.93 17.85 -3.74
C LEU A 232 -8.13 18.80 -3.80
N SER A 233 -9.28 18.27 -4.21
CA SER A 233 -10.55 19.01 -4.07
C SER A 233 -10.90 19.27 -2.61
N ASP A 234 -11.71 20.30 -2.34
CA ASP A 234 -12.18 20.59 -0.97
C ASP A 234 -12.89 19.39 -0.33
N HIS A 235 -13.64 18.63 -1.14
CA HIS A 235 -14.32 17.40 -0.72
C HIS A 235 -13.33 16.33 -0.25
N GLU A 236 -12.31 16.03 -1.05
CA GLU A 236 -11.27 15.07 -0.68
C GLU A 236 -10.47 15.54 0.54
N MET A 237 -10.11 16.82 0.59
CA MET A 237 -9.37 17.39 1.71
C MET A 237 -10.16 17.31 3.02
N ALA A 238 -11.48 17.49 2.99
CA ALA A 238 -12.34 17.37 4.16
C ALA A 238 -12.32 15.95 4.78
N GLN A 239 -11.98 14.93 3.99
CA GLN A 239 -11.90 13.54 4.45
C GLN A 239 -10.55 13.17 5.07
N LYS A 240 -9.52 14.03 4.95
CA LYS A 240 -8.14 13.76 5.39
C LYS A 240 -8.07 13.22 6.82
N GLU A 241 -8.67 13.90 7.79
CA GLU A 241 -8.52 13.52 9.19
C GLU A 241 -9.14 12.16 9.49
N ALA A 242 -10.26 11.81 8.84
CA ALA A 242 -10.88 10.50 8.98
C ALA A 242 -9.94 9.39 8.51
N VAL A 243 -9.29 9.55 7.35
CA VAL A 243 -8.31 8.56 6.83
C VAL A 243 -7.11 8.45 7.77
N LEU A 244 -6.55 9.58 8.23
CA LEU A 244 -5.40 9.58 9.15
C LEU A 244 -5.74 8.93 10.50
N CYS A 245 -6.91 9.21 11.07
CA CYS A 245 -7.40 8.57 12.29
C CYS A 245 -7.56 7.06 12.10
N ALA A 246 -8.22 6.63 11.02
CA ALA A 246 -8.41 5.22 10.72
C ALA A 246 -7.06 4.48 10.62
N TRP A 247 -6.10 5.05 9.88
CA TRP A 247 -4.76 4.47 9.76
C TRP A 247 -4.05 4.38 11.13
N ARG A 248 -4.02 5.46 11.92
CA ARG A 248 -3.42 5.44 13.26
C ARG A 248 -4.06 4.39 14.16
N ASN A 249 -5.39 4.25 14.09
CA ASN A 249 -6.12 3.27 14.87
C ASN A 249 -5.76 1.84 14.45
N ILE A 250 -5.66 1.55 13.14
CA ILE A 250 -5.22 0.26 12.61
C ILE A 250 -3.83 -0.12 13.17
N GLN A 251 -2.90 0.83 13.23
CA GLN A 251 -1.55 0.58 13.74
C GLN A 251 -1.53 0.34 15.26
N LYS A 252 -2.42 0.99 16.01
CA LYS A 252 -2.38 1.01 17.47
C LYS A 252 -3.24 -0.07 18.14
N TYR A 253 -4.35 -0.45 17.52
CA TYR A 253 -5.36 -1.30 18.15
C TYR A 253 -5.58 -2.59 17.35
N PRO A 254 -5.64 -3.76 18.02
CA PRO A 254 -5.98 -5.00 17.36
C PRO A 254 -7.48 -5.03 17.05
N PHE A 255 -7.84 -4.86 15.78
CA PHE A 255 -9.21 -5.10 15.35
C PHE A 255 -9.41 -6.60 15.07
N ARG A 256 -10.35 -7.27 15.74
CA ARG A 256 -10.64 -8.70 15.54
C ARG A 256 -11.72 -8.91 14.48
N ASN A 257 -11.44 -9.75 13.48
CA ASN A 257 -12.44 -10.28 12.56
C ASN A 257 -13.15 -11.52 13.15
N LYS A 258 -14.48 -11.57 13.02
CA LYS A 258 -15.34 -12.67 13.51
C LYS A 258 -15.19 -14.01 12.77
N THR A 259 -14.33 -14.13 11.75
CA THR A 259 -14.21 -15.34 10.92
C THR A 259 -13.05 -16.26 11.25
N SER A 260 -12.22 -15.98 12.26
CA SER A 260 -11.24 -16.96 12.76
C SER A 260 -11.90 -17.93 13.75
N THR A 261 -12.71 -18.86 13.24
CA THR A 261 -12.96 -20.09 14.00
C THR A 261 -11.68 -20.90 14.01
N SER A 262 -11.15 -21.08 15.21
CA SER A 262 -10.14 -22.07 15.55
C SER A 262 -10.56 -23.43 14.98
N ARG A 263 -9.63 -24.10 14.29
CA ARG A 263 -9.75 -25.53 13.99
C ARG A 263 -9.81 -26.30 15.31
N GLN A 264 -10.99 -26.77 15.73
CA GLN A 264 -11.16 -27.93 16.61
C GLN A 264 -12.62 -28.43 16.64
N GLY A 265 -12.81 -29.71 16.29
CA GLY A 265 -13.86 -30.57 16.85
C GLY A 265 -15.23 -30.63 16.15
N LEU A 266 -15.58 -31.82 15.66
CA LEU A 266 -16.91 -32.23 15.19
C LEU A 266 -17.99 -32.17 16.30
N SER A 267 -19.23 -31.72 16.00
CA SER A 267 -20.50 -32.43 16.30
C SER A 267 -21.77 -31.60 15.99
N LYS A 268 -22.71 -32.30 15.30
CA LYS A 268 -24.17 -32.17 15.02
C LYS A 268 -25.09 -31.07 15.63
N HIS A 269 -26.02 -30.65 14.73
CA HIS A 269 -27.43 -30.21 14.87
C HIS A 269 -27.80 -28.85 15.51
N SER A 270 -28.38 -27.93 14.72
CA SER A 270 -29.83 -27.54 14.72
C SER A 270 -30.09 -26.07 14.29
N SER A 271 -31.04 -25.91 13.34
CA SER A 271 -32.04 -24.84 13.07
C SER A 271 -31.80 -23.33 13.37
N ASP A 272 -32.08 -22.53 12.32
CA ASP A 272 -32.68 -21.17 12.24
C ASP A 272 -32.22 -20.06 13.19
N LEU A 273 -31.53 -19.04 12.64
CA LEU A 273 -31.43 -17.70 13.24
C LEU A 273 -31.36 -16.56 12.18
N LEU A 274 -32.26 -15.59 12.34
CA LEU A 274 -32.34 -14.29 11.66
C LEU A 274 -31.09 -13.42 11.92
N PRO A 275 -30.88 -12.29 11.19
CA PRO A 275 -29.69 -11.46 11.36
C PRO A 275 -29.67 -10.81 12.75
N VAL A 276 -28.61 -11.08 13.52
CA VAL A 276 -28.37 -10.46 14.83
C VAL A 276 -27.70 -9.09 14.63
N PRO A 277 -28.11 -8.03 15.36
CA PRO A 277 -27.49 -6.71 15.27
C PRO A 277 -26.01 -6.74 15.63
N ALA A 278 -25.25 -5.75 15.15
CA ALA A 278 -23.85 -5.55 15.53
C ALA A 278 -23.69 -5.59 17.07
N HIS A 279 -22.66 -6.30 17.56
CA HIS A 279 -22.39 -6.33 19.01
C HIS A 279 -21.92 -4.96 19.51
N PRO A 280 -22.22 -4.60 20.77
CA PRO A 280 -21.73 -3.37 21.36
C PRO A 280 -20.19 -3.39 21.45
N MET A 281 -19.62 -2.21 21.23
CA MET A 281 -18.19 -1.91 21.40
C MET A 281 -17.65 -2.37 22.76
N PRO A 282 -16.35 -2.70 22.87
CA PRO A 282 -15.71 -2.88 24.18
C PRO A 282 -15.84 -1.61 25.03
N ASP A 283 -16.03 -1.79 26.34
CA ASP A 283 -16.22 -0.69 27.28
C ASP A 283 -15.04 0.28 27.27
N TYR A 284 -15.35 1.57 27.06
CA TYR A 284 -14.37 2.65 27.07
C TYR A 284 -13.82 2.90 28.49
N PRO A 285 -12.55 3.34 28.62
CA PRO A 285 -12.06 3.94 29.85
C PRO A 285 -12.91 5.15 30.24
N LEU A 286 -13.33 5.24 31.51
CA LEU A 286 -14.21 6.30 32.03
C LEU A 286 -13.73 7.72 31.69
N GLU A 287 -12.42 7.93 31.67
CA GLU A 287 -11.77 9.22 31.35
C GLU A 287 -12.14 9.76 29.96
N TRP A 288 -12.56 8.89 29.03
CA TRP A 288 -12.91 9.28 27.66
C TRP A 288 -14.33 9.83 27.56
N TYR A 289 -15.25 9.37 28.42
CA TYR A 289 -16.59 9.96 28.52
C TYR A 289 -16.51 11.38 29.09
N GLU A 290 -15.71 11.59 30.14
CA GLU A 290 -15.53 12.90 30.77
C GLU A 290 -14.84 13.93 29.86
N LYS A 291 -14.03 13.47 28.91
CA LYS A 291 -13.40 14.33 27.90
C LYS A 291 -14.39 14.72 26.80
N ALA A 292 -15.18 13.76 26.31
CA ALA A 292 -16.21 14.01 25.30
C ALA A 292 -17.33 14.95 25.81
N GLU A 293 -17.74 14.81 27.07
CA GLU A 293 -18.73 15.70 27.70
C GLU A 293 -18.20 17.14 27.87
N ARG A 294 -16.92 17.29 28.23
CA ARG A 294 -16.27 18.61 28.32
C ARG A 294 -16.16 19.30 26.96
N GLU A 295 -15.83 18.55 25.90
CA GLU A 295 -15.69 19.10 24.54
C GLU A 295 -17.05 19.48 23.93
N CYS A 296 -18.13 18.71 24.19
CA CYS A 296 -19.49 19.08 23.76
C CYS A 296 -20.06 20.30 24.50
N SER A 297 -19.68 20.49 25.76
CA SER A 297 -20.18 21.60 26.60
C SER A 297 -19.59 22.96 26.22
N ILE A 298 -18.43 22.99 25.55
CA ILE A 298 -17.75 24.24 25.15
C ILE A 298 -18.39 24.84 23.89
N THR A 299 -19.08 24.05 23.07
CA THR A 299 -19.74 24.50 21.83
C THR A 299 -21.14 25.10 22.02
N THR A 300 -21.69 25.10 23.25
CA THR A 300 -22.99 25.72 23.54
C THR A 300 -22.83 26.84 24.56
N SER A 301 -22.35 28.00 24.10
CA SER A 301 -22.55 29.26 24.83
C SER A 301 -22.97 30.33 23.82
N PRO A 302 -24.21 30.85 23.89
CA PRO A 302 -24.66 31.91 23.02
C PRO A 302 -24.31 33.27 23.64
N THR A 303 -23.47 34.05 22.94
CA THR A 303 -23.60 35.50 22.71
C THR A 303 -22.51 35.95 21.77
#